data_AF-A0A3N5YLM2-F1
#
_entry.id   AF-A0A3N5YLM2-F1
#
_cell.length_a   1.000
_cell.length_b   1.000
_cell.length_c   1.000
_cell.angle_alpha   90.00
_cell.angle_beta   90.00
_cell.angle_gamma   90.00
#
_symmetry.space_group_name_H-M   'P 1'
#
loop_
_entity.id
_entity.type
_entity.pdbx_description
1 polymer ?
#
loop_
_entity_poly.entity_id
_entity_poly.type
_entity_poly.pdbx_seq_one_letter_code
_entity_poly.pdbx_strand_id
1 'polypeptide(L)'
;SPFERVKELSELGVNVLLCGAISLTLEKALIGAGIRVVGFLGGELENVIQAFLEGSLGDGRIRNASRIETQPGMSTAKATSTARTRKPGSREHDLRR
;
A
#
# COMPACT_ATOMS: atom_id res chain seq x y z
N SER A 1 11.27 -19.76 17.29
CA SER A 1 10.72 -20.52 16.13
C SER A 1 9.52 -19.78 15.51
N PRO A 2 9.03 -20.13 14.29
CA PRO A 2 7.81 -19.53 13.75
C PRO A 2 6.61 -19.63 14.71
N PHE A 3 6.47 -20.78 15.38
CA PHE A 3 5.39 -21.04 16.33
C PHE A 3 5.49 -20.21 17.62
N GLU A 4 6.70 -19.96 18.13
CA GLU A 4 6.88 -19.04 19.26
C GLU A 4 6.43 -17.61 18.93
N ARG A 5 6.78 -17.10 17.74
CA ARG A 5 6.31 -15.78 17.25
C ARG A 5 4.79 -15.74 17.15
N VAL A 6 4.19 -16.81 16.62
CA VAL A 6 2.72 -16.90 16.51
C VAL A 6 2.06 -16.93 17.90
N LYS A 7 2.65 -17.65 18.86
CA LYS A 7 2.16 -17.69 20.24
C LYS A 7 2.19 -16.30 20.88
N GLU A 8 3.31 -15.59 20.76
CA GLU A 8 3.45 -14.22 21.27
C GLU A 8 2.40 -13.27 20.67
N LEU A 9 2.21 -13.30 19.35
CA LEU A 9 1.21 -12.47 18.68
C LEU A 9 -0.22 -12.85 19.07
N SER A 10 -0.48 -14.13 19.31
CA SER A 10 -1.78 -14.62 19.76
C SER A 10 -2.08 -14.18 21.20
N GLU A 11 -1.07 -14.22 22.08
CA GLU A 11 -1.17 -13.77 23.47
C GLU A 11 -1.40 -12.25 23.57
N LEU A 12 -0.87 -11.48 22.61
CA LEU A 12 -1.16 -10.05 22.45
C LEU A 12 -2.55 -9.76 21.86
N GLY A 13 -3.30 -10.79 21.45
CA GLY A 13 -4.63 -10.64 20.86
C GLY A 13 -4.61 -10.06 19.44
N VAL A 14 -3.52 -10.22 18.69
CA VAL A 14 -3.41 -9.71 17.32
C VAL A 14 -4.36 -10.46 16.39
N ASN A 15 -5.28 -9.73 15.74
CA ASN A 15 -6.18 -10.30 14.74
C ASN A 15 -5.67 -10.15 13.30
N VAL A 16 -4.88 -9.11 13.02
CA VAL A 16 -4.37 -8.79 11.69
C VAL A 16 -2.90 -8.37 11.79
N LEU A 17 -2.03 -8.96 10.97
CA LEU A 17 -0.64 -8.56 10.80
C LEU A 17 -0.45 -7.87 9.45
N LEU A 18 -0.05 -6.60 9.49
CA LEU A 18 0.44 -5.85 8.34
C LEU A 18 1.95 -6.02 8.26
N CYS A 19 2.48 -6.50 7.12
CA CYS A 19 3.92 -6.70 6.97
C CYS A 19 4.42 -6.44 5.54
N GLY A 20 5.67 -6.00 5.42
CA GLY A 20 6.30 -5.81 4.10
C GLY A 20 6.77 -7.12 3.48
N ALA A 21 7.44 -7.95 4.27
CA ALA A 21 7.88 -9.28 3.87
C ALA A 21 7.72 -10.27 5.02
N ILE A 22 7.29 -11.48 4.70
CA ILE A 22 7.13 -12.58 5.64
C ILE A 22 7.56 -13.88 4.97
N SER A 23 8.18 -14.78 5.74
CA SER A 23 8.50 -16.11 5.24
C SER A 23 7.23 -16.95 5.14
N LEU A 24 7.14 -17.79 4.11
CA LEU A 24 5.99 -18.66 3.88
C LEU A 24 5.64 -19.53 5.10
N THR A 25 6.66 -20.01 5.83
CA THR A 25 6.47 -20.82 7.03
C THR A 25 5.79 -20.04 8.14
N LEU A 26 6.19 -18.78 8.38
CA LEU A 26 5.57 -17.94 9.39
C LEU A 26 4.16 -17.50 8.98
N GLU A 27 3.96 -17.13 7.72
CA GLU A 27 2.66 -16.78 7.16
C GLU A 27 1.64 -17.92 7.35
N LYS A 28 2.01 -19.15 6.99
CA LYS A 28 1.16 -20.33 7.20
C LYS A 28 0.84 -20.58 8.67
N ALA A 29 1.82 -20.41 9.56
CA ALA A 29 1.61 -20.58 10.99
C ALA A 29 0.64 -19.53 11.55
N LEU A 30 0.75 -18.26 11.12
CA LEU A 30 -0.15 -17.18 11.53
C LEU A 30 -1.58 -17.42 11.05
N ILE A 31 -1.75 -17.79 9.77
CA ILE A 31 -3.06 -18.13 9.20
C ILE A 31 -3.67 -19.31 9.97
N GLY A 32 -2.88 -20.33 10.28
CA GLY A 32 -3.32 -21.48 11.08
C GLY A 32 -3.77 -21.12 12.50
N ALA A 33 -3.22 -20.04 13.07
CA ALA A 33 -3.65 -19.50 14.37
C ALA A 33 -4.83 -18.51 14.27
N GLY A 34 -5.41 -18.32 13.08
CA GLY A 34 -6.53 -17.40 12.87
C GLY A 34 -6.12 -15.93 12.74
N ILE A 35 -4.83 -15.64 12.60
CA ILE A 35 -4.32 -14.28 12.38
C ILE A 35 -4.32 -14.01 10.88
N ARG A 36 -5.04 -12.96 10.45
CA ARG A 36 -5.03 -12.52 9.06
C ARG A 36 -3.70 -11.86 8.73
N VAL A 37 -3.08 -12.27 7.62
CA VAL A 37 -1.83 -11.65 7.14
C VAL A 37 -2.13 -10.79 5.93
N VAL A 38 -1.67 -9.54 5.95
CA VAL A 38 -1.64 -8.63 4.80
C VAL A 38 -0.18 -8.34 4.49
N GLY A 39 0.35 -9.04 3.48
CA GLY A 39 1.76 -8.97 3.07
C GLY A 39 2.03 -7.94 1.98
N PHE A 40 3.28 -7.93 1.51
CA PHE A 40 3.80 -7.13 0.40
C PHE A 40 3.48 -5.62 0.49
N LEU A 41 3.46 -5.11 1.73
CA LEU A 41 3.29 -3.70 2.02
C LEU A 41 4.62 -2.95 1.86
N GLY A 42 4.57 -1.70 1.44
CA GLY A 42 5.74 -0.84 1.31
C GLY A 42 5.32 0.61 1.18
N GLY A 43 6.19 1.51 1.65
CA GLY A 43 5.91 2.93 1.77
C GLY A 43 5.99 3.40 3.22
N GLU A 44 5.46 4.58 3.46
CA GLU A 44 5.41 5.18 4.79
C GLU A 44 4.29 4.55 5.64
N LEU A 45 4.53 4.41 6.94
CA LEU A 45 3.73 3.59 7.85
C LEU A 45 2.30 4.14 7.99
N GLU A 46 2.19 5.45 8.12
CA GLU A 46 0.95 6.18 8.29
C GLU A 46 0.05 5.98 7.08
N ASN A 47 0.60 6.06 5.87
CA ASN A 47 -0.09 5.72 4.63
C ASN A 47 -0.58 4.27 4.58
N VAL A 48 0.23 3.31 5.05
CA VAL A 48 -0.17 1.88 5.11
C VAL A 48 -1.33 1.67 6.09
N ILE A 49 -1.26 2.28 7.28
CA ILE A 49 -2.32 2.21 8.28
C ILE A 49 -3.60 2.84 7.75
N GLN A 50 -3.51 4.03 7.14
CA GLN A 50 -4.67 4.72 6.58
C GLN A 50 -5.33 3.89 5.47
N ALA A 51 -4.54 3.33 4.54
CA ALA A 51 -5.08 2.48 3.48
C ALA A 51 -5.75 1.20 4.02
N PHE A 52 -5.24 0.65 5.13
CA PHE A 52 -5.89 -0.49 5.80
C PHE A 52 -7.25 -0.11 6.37
N LEU A 53 -7.33 1.02 7.09
CA LEU A 53 -8.56 1.51 7.70
C LEU A 53 -9.63 1.87 6.65
N GLU A 54 -9.20 2.38 5.49
CA GLU A 54 -10.08 2.70 4.36
C GLU A 54 -10.52 1.48 3.54
N GLY A 55 -9.95 0.29 3.80
CA GLY A 55 -10.20 -0.91 3.00
C GLY A 55 -9.65 -0.81 1.56
N SER A 56 -8.68 0.08 1.32
CA SER A 56 -8.07 0.33 0.01
C SER A 56 -6.80 -0.50 -0.24
N LEU A 57 -6.28 -1.19 0.79
CA LEU A 57 -5.37 -2.31 0.63
C LEU A 57 -6.13 -3.47 0.00
N GLY A 58 -5.88 -3.78 -1.27
CA GLY A 58 -6.43 -4.98 -1.93
C GLY A 58 -5.97 -6.29 -1.27
N ASP A 59 -5.80 -7.37 -2.05
CA ASP A 59 -5.43 -8.71 -1.52
C ASP A 59 -3.98 -8.83 -1.01
N GLY A 60 -3.46 -7.83 -0.27
CA GLY A 60 -2.05 -7.75 0.11
C GLY A 60 -1.14 -7.44 -1.08
N ARG A 61 -1.68 -6.85 -2.15
CA ARG A 61 -0.90 -6.28 -3.23
C ARG A 61 -1.25 -4.81 -3.31
N ILE A 62 -0.32 -3.95 -2.91
CA ILE A 62 -0.37 -2.55 -3.32
C ILE A 62 -0.24 -2.58 -4.84
N ARG A 63 -1.37 -2.49 -5.57
CA ARG A 63 -1.36 -2.56 -7.04
C ARG A 63 -0.63 -1.36 -7.66
N ASN A 64 -0.31 -0.32 -6.87
CA ASN A 64 0.42 0.87 -7.30
C ASN A 64 1.20 1.50 -6.13
N ALA A 65 2.45 1.08 -5.89
CA ALA A 65 3.33 1.74 -4.92
C ALA A 65 3.62 3.23 -5.27
N SER A 66 3.34 3.64 -6.51
CA SER A 66 3.54 5.00 -6.98
C SER A 66 2.32 5.92 -6.84
N ARG A 67 1.19 5.46 -6.27
CA ARG A 67 -0.01 6.29 -6.11
C ARG A 67 -0.73 6.09 -4.78
N ILE A 68 0.03 5.94 -3.70
CA ILE A 68 -0.41 6.61 -2.47
C ILE A 68 0.09 8.06 -2.59
N GLU A 69 -0.45 8.78 -3.59
CA GLU A 69 -0.44 10.23 -3.52
C GLU A 69 -1.35 10.54 -2.34
N THR A 70 -0.76 11.11 -1.29
CA THR A 70 -1.47 11.67 -0.15
C THR A 70 -2.79 12.28 -0.61
N GLN A 71 -3.93 11.77 -0.12
CA GLN A 71 -5.20 12.42 -0.39
C GLN A 71 -5.11 13.84 0.21
N PRO A 72 -5.24 14.91 -0.58
CA PRO A 72 -5.19 16.26 -0.04
C PRO A 72 -6.52 16.53 0.67
N GLY A 73 -6.52 16.33 2.00
CA GLY A 73 -7.77 16.43 2.75
C GLY A 73 -7.71 16.40 4.28
N MET A 74 -6.64 16.88 4.95
CA MET A 74 -6.75 17.70 6.18
C MET A 74 -5.39 18.25 6.68
N SER A 75 -5.23 19.58 6.56
CA SER A 75 -4.35 20.51 7.30
C SER A 75 -2.81 20.63 7.07
N THR A 76 -2.48 21.63 6.24
CA THR A 76 -1.47 22.71 6.42
C THR A 76 0.03 22.39 6.58
N ALA A 77 0.80 22.45 5.47
CA ALA A 77 1.85 23.47 5.22
C ALA A 77 2.71 23.17 3.96
N LYS A 78 2.43 23.94 2.89
CA LYS A 78 3.34 24.58 1.91
C LYS A 78 4.32 23.76 1.03
N ALA A 79 4.01 23.78 -0.28
CA ALA A 79 4.83 24.02 -1.50
C ALA A 79 6.32 23.60 -1.48
N THR A 80 6.88 22.95 -2.50
CA THR A 80 7.04 23.45 -3.89
C THR A 80 7.76 22.35 -4.69
N SER A 81 7.28 21.93 -5.87
CA SER A 81 8.19 21.49 -6.95
C SER A 81 7.49 21.30 -8.30
N THR A 82 8.07 21.94 -9.30
CA THR A 82 7.65 22.11 -10.69
C THR A 82 7.93 20.86 -11.55
N ALA A 83 6.95 20.36 -12.32
CA ALA A 83 7.26 19.43 -13.43
C ALA A 83 6.21 19.41 -14.58
N ARG A 84 6.50 20.21 -15.62
CA ARG A 84 6.35 19.94 -17.08
C ARG A 84 5.03 19.34 -17.61
N THR A 85 4.23 20.20 -18.23
CA THR A 85 3.19 19.87 -19.23
C THR A 85 3.80 19.35 -20.53
N ARG A 86 3.39 18.16 -21.00
CA ARG A 86 3.69 17.66 -22.35
C ARG A 86 2.60 18.14 -23.33
N LYS A 87 3.00 18.81 -24.43
CA LYS A 87 2.09 19.20 -25.53
C LYS A 87 1.69 17.97 -26.36
N PRO A 88 0.42 17.79 -26.77
CA PRO A 88 0.05 16.83 -27.80
C PRO A 88 0.29 17.43 -29.21
N GLY A 89 0.87 16.63 -30.10
CA GLY A 89 1.24 17.03 -31.46
C GLY A 89 0.04 17.20 -32.39
N SER A 90 0.02 18.33 -33.11
CA SER A 90 -0.92 18.65 -34.18
C SER A 90 -0.58 17.86 -35.46
N ARG A 91 -1.52 17.06 -35.96
CA ARG A 91 -1.55 16.60 -37.35
C ARG A 91 -2.71 17.32 -38.04
N GLU A 92 -2.41 18.49 -38.60
CA GLU A 92 -3.32 19.17 -39.53
C GLU A 92 -3.28 18.46 -40.88
N HIS A 93 -4.48 18.26 -41.42
CA HIS A 93 -4.80 17.57 -42.64
C HIS A 93 -5.02 18.65 -43.70
N ASP A 94 -4.03 18.91 -44.56
CA ASP A 94 -4.17 19.95 -45.59
C ASP A 94 -4.77 19.33 -46.87
N LEU A 95 -6.11 19.39 -46.94
CA LEU A 95 -6.84 19.38 -48.20
C LEU A 95 -7.11 20.84 -48.59
N ARG A 96 -6.61 21.29 -49.74
CA ARG A 96 -7.40 21.87 -50.85
C ARG A 96 -6.54 22.52 -51.96
N ARG A 97 -6.92 22.15 -53.19
CA ARG A 97 -6.91 22.88 -54.49
C ARG A 97 -5.59 23.36 -55.08
#